data_AF-A0A6S7L8B0-F1
#
_entry.id   AF-A0A6S7L8B0-F1
#
_cell.length_a   1.000
_cell.length_b   1.000
_cell.length_c   1.000
_cell.angle_alpha   90.00
_cell.angle_beta   90.00
_cell.angle_gamma   90.00
#
_symmetry.space_group_name_H-M   'P 1'
#
loop_
_entity.id
_entity.type
_entity.pdbx_description
1 polymer ?
#
loop_
_entity_poly.entity_id
_entity_poly.type
_entity_poly.pdbx_seq_one_letter_code
_entity_poly.pdbx_strand_id
1 'polypeptide(L)'
;MKIPWTNLLFKTQSSDEKLNIFTEIIRYGLDTIMPERSIKVHKTDKPWMYANLKQLIKRRQKAFSSGDVFLYKLLRNKVNRERKRCQMIYYKNKVQDLQHTKPRDWWREVKQFCCTSKAARRDIRSILRTNTESSDQDLANEIMKAFVSVMDNYTLLSEDVCVLTDHDEPIVVDEESIAKKLRQINISRAGGPDGQRESGDCTAKPVETLEPNVSTSTEKFKDNFIAAAGNAGRSGTENSKASDKSLVKNREKCPDSGVPQDSRLDASCEVTECIADTLVDSLILSVTEVQEILKTLDISKATGPDGIPAKLLKETASVIAPSLCKLFNKSLRTGEMPRDWKLANMVPIYKKNEREHVENYRPISLLSVISKVLERCILNNIKDQLYKSIPACQHGYLTGKSCVTNLLEALDHVGSLLDHGEQIDLVYLDMSKAFDMVSHNRLIQKLYKAGFSGNLLKWFRSYLSERRQRVTVMGATSDELPVTSGVPQGSILGPVFFL
;
A
#
# COMPACT_ATOMS: atom_id res chain seq x y z
N MET A 1 0.93 11.80 38.23
CA MET A 1 -0.50 12.17 38.24
C MET A 1 -1.28 11.02 37.61
N LYS A 2 -2.18 10.33 38.33
CA LYS A 2 -3.06 9.32 37.71
C LYS A 2 -4.30 10.05 37.21
N ILE A 3 -4.54 10.02 35.90
CA ILE A 3 -5.73 10.64 35.30
C ILE A 3 -6.94 9.75 35.62
N PRO A 4 -8.01 10.25 36.26
CA PRO A 4 -9.19 9.47 36.61
C PRO A 4 -10.11 9.33 35.39
N TRP A 5 -9.63 8.63 34.36
CA TRP A 5 -10.31 8.45 33.08
C TRP A 5 -11.73 7.90 33.22
N THR A 6 -11.94 7.03 34.20
CA THR A 6 -13.26 6.45 34.50
C THR A 6 -14.27 7.52 34.83
N ASN A 7 -13.91 8.49 35.67
CA ASN A 7 -14.83 9.53 36.12
C ASN A 7 -15.06 10.60 35.05
N LEU A 8 -14.02 10.88 34.24
CA LEU A 8 -14.08 11.86 33.16
C LEU A 8 -14.93 11.36 31.99
N LEU A 9 -14.78 10.10 31.59
CA LEU A 9 -15.48 9.52 30.43
C LEU A 9 -16.86 8.94 30.77
N PHE A 10 -17.24 8.86 32.05
CA PHE A 10 -18.56 8.36 32.46
C PHE A 10 -19.64 9.44 32.39
N LYS A 11 -19.28 10.71 32.54
CA LYS A 11 -20.23 11.84 32.52
C LYS A 11 -20.83 12.10 31.14
N THR A 12 -20.15 11.70 30.07
CA THR A 12 -20.56 11.97 28.70
C THR A 12 -21.26 10.79 28.05
N GLN A 13 -22.29 11.09 27.26
CA GLN A 13 -23.12 10.08 26.61
C GLN A 13 -22.73 9.85 25.15
N SER A 14 -22.09 10.81 24.48
CA SER A 14 -21.66 10.68 23.08
C SER A 14 -20.25 10.10 22.93
N SER A 15 -20.01 9.35 21.85
CA SER A 15 -18.66 8.90 21.45
C SER A 15 -17.77 10.07 21.06
N ASP A 16 -18.33 11.11 20.42
CA ASP A 16 -17.60 12.32 20.04
C ASP A 16 -17.12 13.10 21.26
N GLU A 17 -17.98 13.33 22.25
CA GLU A 17 -17.61 14.02 23.49
C GLU A 17 -16.50 13.29 24.25
N LYS A 18 -16.58 11.95 24.31
CA LYS A 18 -15.53 11.13 24.93
C LYS A 18 -14.21 11.24 24.19
N LEU A 19 -14.24 11.27 22.86
CA LEU A 19 -13.05 11.46 22.05
C LEU A 19 -12.47 12.87 22.23
N ASN A 20 -13.30 13.91 22.30
CA ASN A 20 -12.86 15.28 22.51
C ASN A 20 -12.13 15.42 23.84
N ILE A 21 -12.75 14.98 24.95
CA ILE A 21 -12.12 15.00 26.28
C ILE A 21 -10.81 14.22 26.27
N PHE A 22 -10.79 13.03 25.65
CA PHE A 22 -9.58 12.23 25.55
C PHE A 22 -8.47 12.98 24.80
N THR A 23 -8.80 13.54 23.64
CA THR A 23 -7.85 14.25 22.77
C THR A 23 -7.32 15.52 23.42
N GLU A 24 -8.18 16.30 24.09
CA GLU A 24 -7.78 17.51 24.83
C GLU A 24 -6.80 17.21 25.96
N ILE A 25 -7.06 16.16 26.76
CA ILE A 25 -6.15 15.77 27.85
C ILE A 25 -4.79 15.32 27.29
N ILE A 26 -4.80 14.56 26.20
CA ILE A 26 -3.56 14.13 25.54
C ILE A 26 -2.80 15.32 24.96
N ARG A 27 -3.48 16.26 24.30
CA ARG A 27 -2.88 17.50 23.76
C ARG A 27 -2.29 18.37 24.86
N TYR A 28 -3.04 18.60 25.94
CA TYR A 28 -2.53 19.32 27.10
C TYR A 28 -1.26 18.67 27.68
N GLY A 29 -1.25 17.33 27.79
CA GLY A 29 -0.07 16.58 28.21
C GLY A 29 1.10 16.73 27.24
N LEU A 30 0.83 16.68 25.93
CA LEU A 30 1.83 16.88 24.88
C LEU A 30 2.41 18.29 24.91
N ASP A 31 1.59 19.33 25.00
CA ASP A 31 2.06 20.71 25.04
C ASP A 31 2.88 21.01 26.30
N THR A 32 2.54 20.35 27.41
CA THR A 32 3.28 20.47 28.67
C THR A 32 4.64 19.77 28.62
N ILE A 33 4.71 18.57 28.06
CA ILE A 33 5.93 17.72 28.06
C ILE A 33 6.83 18.06 26.86
N MET A 34 6.23 18.35 25.71
CA MET A 34 6.88 18.54 24.41
C MET A 34 6.25 19.74 23.67
N PRO A 35 6.47 20.97 24.15
CA PRO A 35 5.93 22.15 23.50
C PRO A 35 6.47 22.31 22.09
N GLU A 36 5.60 22.75 21.17
CA GLU A 36 5.99 23.04 19.80
C GLU A 36 7.08 24.13 19.78
N ARG A 37 8.14 23.89 19.01
CA ARG A 37 9.22 24.86 18.83
C ARG A 37 9.46 25.10 17.35
N SER A 38 9.12 26.29 16.89
CA SER A 38 9.45 26.71 15.53
C SER A 38 10.95 27.01 15.44
N ILE A 39 11.68 26.18 14.71
CA ILE A 39 13.10 26.40 14.42
C ILE A 39 13.20 27.03 13.03
N LYS A 40 13.76 28.25 12.94
CA LYS A 40 14.12 28.83 11.64
C LYS A 40 15.25 28.01 11.01
N VAL A 41 14.94 27.30 9.94
CA VAL A 41 15.91 26.60 9.10
C VAL A 41 16.17 27.46 7.88
N HIS A 42 17.42 27.92 7.72
CA HIS A 42 17.82 28.65 6.53
C HIS A 42 18.14 27.65 5.42
N LYS A 43 17.78 27.95 4.17
CA LYS A 43 18.09 27.08 3.01
C LYS A 43 19.60 26.83 2.82
N THR A 44 20.43 27.70 3.38
CA THR A 44 21.90 27.60 3.38
C THR A 44 22.46 26.78 4.54
N ASP A 45 21.64 26.42 5.53
CA ASP A 45 22.09 25.62 6.66
C ASP A 45 22.49 24.24 6.17
N LYS A 46 23.74 23.87 6.45
CA LYS A 46 24.25 22.54 6.13
C LYS A 46 23.52 21.50 7.01
N PRO A 47 23.31 20.26 6.52
CA PRO A 47 22.47 19.29 7.22
C PRO A 47 22.99 18.87 8.60
N TRP A 48 24.28 19.10 8.89
CA TRP A 48 24.91 18.88 10.18
C TRP A 48 24.86 20.11 11.12
N MET A 49 24.11 21.16 10.79
CA MET A 49 23.99 22.38 11.60
C MET A 49 23.02 22.21 12.77
N TYR A 50 23.53 21.80 13.93
CA TYR A 50 22.74 21.64 15.16
C TYR A 50 22.51 22.97 15.90
N ALA A 51 21.45 23.02 16.73
CA ALA A 51 21.07 24.20 17.52
C ALA A 51 22.21 24.70 18.45
N ASN A 52 22.93 23.77 19.10
CA ASN A 52 24.08 24.12 19.94
C ASN A 52 25.19 24.82 19.15
N LEU A 53 25.51 24.33 17.94
CA LEU A 53 26.50 24.95 17.06
C LEU A 53 26.06 26.36 16.63
N LYS A 54 24.78 26.55 16.29
CA LYS A 54 24.21 27.88 15.97
C LYS A 54 24.32 28.84 17.16
N GLN A 55 24.03 28.38 18.37
CA GLN A 55 24.19 29.17 19.59
C GLN A 55 25.65 29.56 19.85
N LEU A 56 26.59 28.63 19.67
CA LEU A 56 28.03 28.92 19.79
C LEU A 56 28.51 29.94 18.74
N ILE A 57 28.02 29.84 17.50
CA ILE A 57 28.29 30.83 16.45
C ILE A 57 27.75 32.21 16.85
N LYS A 58 26.53 32.28 17.40
CA LYS A 58 25.92 33.54 17.88
C LYS A 58 26.73 34.14 19.04
N ARG A 59 27.16 33.33 20.01
CA ARG A 59 28.01 33.78 21.14
C ARG A 59 29.36 34.30 20.65
N ARG A 60 29.99 33.60 19.70
CA ARG A 60 31.24 34.05 19.06
C ARG A 60 31.05 35.39 18.35
N GLN A 61 29.95 35.56 17.61
CA GLN A 61 29.66 36.81 16.90
C GLN A 61 29.39 37.96 17.87
N LYS A 62 28.74 37.70 19.01
CA LYS A 62 28.56 38.69 20.08
C LYS A 62 29.90 39.12 20.69
N ALA A 63 30.79 38.16 20.98
CA ALA A 63 32.14 38.44 21.49
C ALA A 63 33.00 39.25 20.49
N PHE A 64 32.85 38.97 19.19
CA PHE A 64 33.48 39.79 18.14
C PHE A 64 32.96 41.22 18.13
N SER A 65 31.63 41.38 18.23
CA SER A 65 30.96 42.68 18.20
C SER A 65 31.23 43.52 19.45
N SER A 66 31.51 42.87 20.59
CA SER A 66 31.84 43.53 21.86
C SER A 66 33.33 43.84 22.02
N GLY A 67 34.18 43.53 21.04
CA GLY A 67 35.62 43.80 21.10
C GLY A 67 36.43 42.88 22.04
N ASP A 68 35.82 41.83 22.61
CA ASP A 68 36.50 40.92 23.53
C ASP A 68 37.32 39.87 22.74
N VAL A 69 38.60 40.19 22.53
CA VAL A 69 39.54 39.40 21.73
C VAL A 69 39.79 38.02 22.34
N PHE A 70 39.86 37.92 23.67
CA PHE A 70 40.14 36.66 24.36
C PHE A 70 38.94 35.71 24.25
N LEU A 71 37.74 36.20 24.58
CA LEU A 71 36.52 35.43 24.49
C LEU A 71 36.20 35.03 23.04
N TYR A 72 36.48 35.91 22.06
CA TYR A 72 36.34 35.57 20.65
C TYR A 72 37.25 34.41 20.23
N LYS A 73 38.55 34.43 20.60
CA LYS A 73 39.49 33.35 20.26
C LYS A 73 39.05 32.02 20.88
N LEU A 74 38.62 32.04 22.14
CA LEU A 74 38.10 30.87 22.84
C LEU A 74 36.86 30.28 22.14
N LEU A 75 35.87 31.13 21.83
CA LEU A 75 34.63 30.71 21.18
C LEU A 75 34.84 30.30 19.73
N ARG A 76 35.78 30.91 18.99
CA ARG A 76 36.15 30.50 17.63
C ARG A 76 36.67 29.07 17.61
N ASN A 77 37.55 28.72 18.54
CA ASN A 77 38.09 27.37 18.65
C ASN A 77 37.02 26.36 19.07
N LYS A 78 36.14 26.74 20.00
CA LYS A 78 35.00 25.92 20.42
C LYS A 78 34.02 25.65 19.27
N VAL A 79 33.67 26.68 18.50
CA VAL A 79 32.84 26.55 17.28
C VAL A 79 33.49 25.63 16.26
N ASN A 80 34.81 25.74 16.02
CA ASN A 80 35.50 24.88 15.06
C ASN A 80 35.52 23.41 15.48
N ARG A 81 35.75 23.13 16.77
CA ARG A 81 35.70 21.77 17.32
C ARG A 81 34.30 21.19 17.19
N GLU A 82 33.29 21.95 17.60
CA GLU A 82 31.90 21.51 17.54
C GLU A 82 31.44 21.31 16.09
N ARG A 83 31.82 22.20 15.17
CA ARG A 83 31.57 22.05 13.73
C ARG A 83 32.11 20.72 13.19
N LYS A 84 33.37 20.40 13.50
CA LYS A 84 34.00 19.13 13.07
C LYS A 84 33.29 17.93 13.70
N ARG A 85 32.93 18.00 14.98
CA ARG A 85 32.18 16.96 15.70
C ARG A 85 30.82 16.72 15.07
N CYS A 86 30.04 17.77 14.82
CA CYS A 86 28.73 17.70 14.18
C CYS A 86 28.82 17.11 12.76
N GLN A 87 29.80 17.53 11.97
CA GLN A 87 30.08 16.94 10.66
C GLN A 87 30.38 15.44 10.76
N MET A 88 31.30 15.06 11.65
CA MET A 88 31.68 13.66 11.85
C MET A 88 30.49 12.78 12.26
N ILE A 89 29.70 13.23 13.24
CA ILE A 89 28.52 12.49 13.71
C ILE A 89 27.50 12.34 12.57
N TYR A 90 27.22 13.41 11.84
CA TYR A 90 26.29 13.37 10.72
C TYR A 90 26.73 12.38 9.65
N TYR A 91 28.00 12.43 9.22
CA TYR A 91 28.50 11.52 8.18
C TYR A 91 28.60 10.09 8.69
N LYS A 92 28.98 9.87 9.95
CA LYS A 92 29.01 8.53 10.56
C LYS A 92 27.61 7.91 10.58
N ASN A 93 26.62 8.65 11.06
CA ASN A 93 25.23 8.19 11.11
C ASN A 93 24.68 7.99 9.69
N LYS A 94 24.92 8.93 8.77
CA LYS A 94 24.47 8.78 7.39
C LYS A 94 25.07 7.54 6.71
N VAL A 95 26.34 7.21 6.97
CA VAL A 95 26.97 5.99 6.46
C VAL A 95 26.34 4.74 7.09
N GLN A 96 26.08 4.72 8.39
CA GLN A 96 25.40 3.61 9.07
C GLN A 96 23.98 3.40 8.52
N ASP A 97 23.20 4.48 8.38
CA ASP A 97 21.85 4.43 7.79
C ASP A 97 21.91 3.87 6.36
N LEU A 98 22.89 4.31 5.58
CA LEU A 98 23.10 3.87 4.20
C LEU A 98 23.52 2.40 4.07
N GLN A 99 24.19 1.81 5.06
CA GLN A 99 24.54 0.38 5.08
C GLN A 99 23.31 -0.54 5.16
N HIS A 100 22.19 -0.03 5.67
CA HIS A 100 20.92 -0.76 5.75
C HIS A 100 19.96 -0.47 4.57
N THR A 101 20.37 0.38 3.62
CA THR A 101 19.59 0.71 2.42
C THR A 101 19.94 -0.18 1.23
N LYS A 102 19.04 -0.25 0.23
CA LYS A 102 19.27 -1.02 -0.99
C LYS A 102 20.53 -0.51 -1.74
N PRO A 103 21.41 -1.38 -2.27
CA PRO A 103 22.65 -0.98 -2.93
C PRO A 103 22.50 0.05 -4.07
N ARG A 104 21.35 0.05 -4.75
CA ARG A 104 21.03 1.03 -5.82
C ARG A 104 20.84 2.45 -5.28
N ASP A 105 20.21 2.59 -4.12
CA ASP A 105 19.97 3.89 -3.47
C ASP A 105 21.26 4.40 -2.83
N TRP A 106 22.04 3.48 -2.25
CA TRP A 106 23.42 3.74 -1.80
C TRP A 106 24.28 4.34 -2.92
N TRP A 107 24.34 3.68 -4.09
CA TRP A 107 25.12 4.16 -5.24
C TRP A 107 24.63 5.50 -5.78
N ARG A 108 23.32 5.78 -5.70
CA ARG A 108 22.73 7.06 -6.11
C ARG A 108 23.21 8.21 -5.22
N GLU A 109 23.22 8.01 -3.91
CA GLU A 109 23.72 8.99 -2.93
C GLU A 109 25.23 9.19 -3.04
N VAL A 110 25.99 8.11 -3.26
CA VAL A 110 27.45 8.19 -3.51
C VAL A 110 27.75 9.02 -4.77
N LYS A 111 27.00 8.86 -5.86
CA LYS A 111 27.13 9.71 -7.06
C LYS A 111 26.83 11.19 -6.79
N GLN A 112 25.91 11.50 -5.87
CA GLN A 112 25.69 12.88 -5.43
C GLN A 112 26.88 13.42 -4.62
N PHE A 113 27.49 12.60 -3.77
CA PHE A 113 28.68 12.97 -3.00
C PHE A 113 29.92 13.20 -3.86
N CYS A 114 30.08 12.43 -4.94
CA CYS A 114 31.19 12.58 -5.88
C CYS A 114 30.98 13.71 -6.90
N CYS A 115 29.90 14.50 -6.80
CA CYS A 115 29.57 15.58 -7.73
C CYS A 115 29.51 15.17 -9.21
N THR A 116 29.26 13.89 -9.52
CA THR A 116 29.22 13.37 -10.90
C THR A 116 27.82 13.43 -11.53
N SER A 117 26.82 13.95 -10.81
CA SER A 117 25.45 14.10 -11.30
C SER A 117 25.03 15.57 -11.37
N LYS A 118 24.74 16.05 -12.58
CA LYS A 118 24.11 17.38 -12.83
C LYS A 118 22.64 17.44 -12.39
N ALA A 119 22.03 16.35 -11.93
CA ALA A 119 20.57 16.23 -11.82
C ALA A 119 19.99 16.35 -10.39
N ALA A 120 20.78 16.68 -9.38
CA ALA A 120 20.35 16.64 -7.97
C ALA A 120 19.91 18.00 -7.38
N ARG A 121 19.29 18.87 -8.18
CA ARG A 121 18.61 20.09 -7.68
C ARG A 121 17.32 20.35 -8.47
N ARG A 122 16.35 19.44 -8.37
CA ARG A 122 14.95 19.81 -8.58
C ARG A 122 14.20 19.50 -7.30
N ASP A 123 14.25 20.47 -6.40
CA ASP A 123 13.38 20.55 -5.22
C ASP A 123 11.93 20.55 -5.74
N ILE A 124 11.00 19.87 -5.08
CA ILE A 124 9.57 19.88 -5.46
C ILE A 124 9.07 21.35 -5.59
N ARG A 125 9.69 22.26 -4.83
CA ARG A 125 9.51 23.72 -4.94
C ARG A 125 9.71 24.32 -6.33
N SER A 126 10.57 23.75 -7.18
CA SER A 126 10.83 24.28 -8.52
C SER A 126 9.88 23.74 -9.58
N ILE A 127 9.14 22.67 -9.28
CA ILE A 127 8.18 22.03 -10.19
C ILE A 127 6.79 22.64 -10.00
N LEU A 128 6.42 22.99 -8.77
CA LEU A 128 5.07 23.51 -8.44
C LEU A 128 4.94 25.04 -8.49
N ARG A 129 6.05 25.79 -8.55
CA ARG A 129 6.01 27.26 -8.67
C ARG A 129 6.14 27.66 -10.14
N THR A 130 5.13 27.39 -10.94
CA THR A 130 5.09 27.87 -12.32
C THR A 130 4.39 29.20 -12.50
N ASN A 131 3.54 29.69 -11.58
CA ASN A 131 3.05 31.08 -11.62
C ASN A 131 2.58 31.60 -10.25
N THR A 132 2.97 32.84 -9.95
CA THR A 132 2.34 33.87 -9.07
C THR A 132 1.91 33.53 -7.63
N GLU A 133 2.47 34.26 -6.65
CA GLU A 133 1.91 34.75 -5.35
C GLU A 133 0.78 34.00 -4.60
N SER A 134 0.52 32.73 -4.86
CA SER A 134 -0.54 31.97 -4.21
C SER A 134 -0.14 31.57 -2.79
N SER A 135 -1.05 31.70 -1.83
CA SER A 135 -0.85 31.25 -0.44
C SER A 135 -0.58 29.74 -0.40
N ASP A 136 0.12 29.26 0.63
CA ASP A 136 0.32 27.82 0.83
C ASP A 136 -1.03 27.08 0.97
N GLN A 137 -2.09 27.77 1.40
CA GLN A 137 -3.46 27.27 1.44
C GLN A 137 -4.09 27.13 0.04
N ASP A 138 -3.89 28.12 -0.84
CA ASP A 138 -4.40 28.07 -2.22
C ASP A 138 -3.77 26.91 -2.98
N LEU A 139 -2.46 26.68 -2.78
CA LEU A 139 -1.77 25.52 -3.33
C LEU A 139 -2.36 24.19 -2.82
N ALA A 140 -2.66 24.11 -1.52
CA ALA A 140 -3.31 22.92 -0.95
C ALA A 140 -4.70 22.69 -1.56
N ASN A 141 -5.47 23.76 -1.78
CA ASN A 141 -6.78 23.71 -2.43
C ASN A 141 -6.68 23.25 -3.90
N GLU A 142 -5.71 23.73 -4.67
CA GLU A 142 -5.52 23.30 -6.06
C GLU A 142 -5.10 21.83 -6.17
N ILE A 143 -4.21 21.37 -5.30
CA ILE A 143 -3.84 19.94 -5.23
C ILE A 143 -5.06 19.10 -4.88
N MET A 144 -5.88 19.57 -3.95
CA MET A 144 -7.10 18.88 -3.53
C MET A 144 -8.10 18.77 -4.69
N LYS A 145 -8.37 19.88 -5.40
CA LYS A 145 -9.22 19.88 -6.58
C LYS A 145 -8.72 18.91 -7.65
N ALA A 146 -7.42 18.87 -7.90
CA ALA A 146 -6.85 17.96 -8.90
C ALA A 146 -7.01 16.47 -8.52
N PHE A 147 -6.94 16.12 -7.24
CA PHE A 147 -7.23 14.75 -6.80
C PHE A 147 -8.71 14.41 -6.90
N VAL A 148 -9.59 15.36 -6.58
CA VAL A 148 -11.05 15.15 -6.68
C VAL A 148 -11.51 15.10 -8.13
N SER A 149 -11.00 15.95 -9.02
CA SER A 149 -11.36 15.90 -10.45
C SER A 149 -10.97 14.57 -11.11
N VAL A 150 -9.90 13.94 -10.62
CA VAL A 150 -9.54 12.58 -11.03
C VAL A 150 -10.61 11.58 -10.57
N MET A 151 -11.29 11.80 -9.44
CA MET A 151 -12.39 10.96 -8.96
C MET A 151 -13.75 11.29 -9.60
N ASP A 152 -13.97 12.54 -10.06
CA ASP A 152 -15.27 13.04 -10.58
C ASP A 152 -15.68 12.43 -11.94
N ASN A 153 -14.81 11.73 -12.65
CA ASN A 153 -15.14 11.05 -13.92
C ASN A 153 -16.04 9.81 -13.75
N TYR A 154 -16.83 9.74 -12.67
CA TYR A 154 -17.65 8.59 -12.35
C TYR A 154 -19.04 9.00 -11.87
N THR A 155 -20.03 8.75 -12.73
CA THR A 155 -21.42 8.61 -12.31
C THR A 155 -21.58 7.27 -11.59
N LEU A 156 -21.99 7.31 -10.32
CA LEU A 156 -22.53 6.15 -9.62
C LEU A 156 -23.58 5.50 -10.54
N LEU A 157 -23.46 4.18 -10.75
CA LEU A 157 -24.55 3.41 -11.36
C LEU A 157 -25.83 3.74 -10.58
N SER A 158 -26.86 4.19 -11.30
CA SER A 158 -28.13 4.66 -10.73
C SER A 158 -28.67 3.70 -9.67
N GLU A 159 -29.27 4.23 -8.61
CA GLU A 159 -29.83 3.45 -7.50
C GLU A 159 -31.03 2.57 -7.92
N ASP A 160 -31.52 2.73 -9.14
CA ASP A 160 -32.56 1.90 -9.73
C ASP A 160 -31.97 0.89 -10.73
N VAL A 161 -32.45 -0.37 -10.61
CA VAL A 161 -32.15 -1.61 -11.39
C VAL A 161 -31.02 -2.47 -10.76
N CYS A 162 -31.24 -3.70 -10.26
CA CYS A 162 -32.38 -4.61 -10.28
C CYS A 162 -32.37 -5.51 -9.03
N VAL A 163 -33.57 -5.83 -8.54
CA VAL A 163 -33.84 -7.09 -7.83
C VAL A 163 -33.28 -8.21 -8.70
N LEU A 164 -32.53 -9.15 -8.13
CA LEU A 164 -32.20 -10.39 -8.81
C LEU A 164 -33.53 -11.06 -9.18
N THR A 165 -33.98 -10.88 -10.41
CA THR A 165 -34.92 -11.80 -11.04
C THR A 165 -34.06 -12.84 -11.75
N ASP A 166 -34.41 -14.12 -11.62
CA ASP A 166 -33.72 -15.31 -12.13
C ASP A 166 -33.59 -15.37 -13.69
N HIS A 167 -33.54 -14.22 -14.37
CA HIS A 167 -33.60 -14.09 -15.83
C HIS A 167 -32.54 -13.14 -16.43
N ASP A 168 -31.49 -12.77 -15.70
CA ASP A 168 -30.33 -12.17 -16.35
C ASP A 168 -29.59 -13.26 -17.15
N GLU A 169 -29.85 -13.31 -18.47
CA GLU A 169 -29.10 -14.16 -19.39
C GLU A 169 -27.59 -13.91 -19.23
N PRO A 170 -26.76 -14.96 -19.25
CA PRO A 170 -25.32 -14.82 -19.12
C PRO A 170 -24.80 -13.85 -20.19
N ILE A 171 -23.78 -13.06 -19.85
CA ILE A 171 -23.07 -12.23 -20.84
C ILE A 171 -22.46 -13.19 -21.87
N VAL A 172 -23.17 -13.39 -22.97
CA VAL A 172 -22.66 -14.13 -24.13
C VAL A 172 -21.67 -13.21 -24.81
N VAL A 173 -20.39 -13.41 -24.50
CA VAL A 173 -19.32 -12.77 -25.24
C VAL A 173 -19.17 -13.53 -26.55
N ASP A 174 -19.76 -12.99 -27.61
CA ASP A 174 -19.65 -13.55 -28.97
C ASP A 174 -18.19 -13.68 -29.40
N GLU A 175 -17.82 -14.86 -29.94
CA GLU A 175 -16.48 -15.17 -30.45
C GLU A 175 -16.02 -14.12 -31.46
N GLU A 176 -16.96 -13.56 -32.22
CA GLU A 176 -16.70 -12.53 -33.22
C GLU A 176 -16.29 -11.19 -32.56
N SER A 177 -16.86 -10.87 -31.39
CA SER A 177 -16.54 -9.68 -30.59
C SER A 177 -15.15 -9.78 -29.95
N ILE A 178 -14.80 -10.98 -29.46
CA ILE A 178 -13.45 -11.29 -28.96
C ILE A 178 -12.44 -11.20 -30.11
N ALA A 179 -12.71 -11.86 -31.24
CA ALA A 179 -11.83 -11.84 -32.40
C ALA A 179 -11.63 -10.42 -32.95
N LYS A 180 -12.67 -9.58 -32.95
CA LYS A 180 -12.59 -8.18 -33.38
C LYS A 180 -11.73 -7.34 -32.43
N LYS A 181 -11.83 -7.55 -31.11
CA LYS A 181 -10.95 -6.89 -30.14
C LYS A 181 -9.52 -7.40 -30.19
N LEU A 182 -9.32 -8.71 -30.33
CA LEU A 182 -7.99 -9.33 -30.48
C LEU A 182 -7.27 -8.84 -31.75
N ARG A 183 -8.00 -8.62 -32.86
CA ARG A 183 -7.43 -8.01 -34.09
C ARG A 183 -7.04 -6.54 -33.94
N GLN A 184 -7.60 -5.84 -32.94
CA GLN A 184 -7.24 -4.46 -32.61
C GLN A 184 -6.09 -4.37 -31.62
N ILE A 185 -5.64 -5.49 -31.04
CA ILE A 185 -4.47 -5.53 -30.19
C ILE A 185 -3.22 -5.32 -31.05
N ASN A 186 -2.48 -4.27 -30.74
CA ASN A 186 -1.25 -3.95 -31.43
C ASN A 186 -0.14 -4.94 -31.03
N ILE A 187 0.12 -5.92 -31.90
CA ILE A 187 1.12 -6.99 -31.72
C ILE A 187 2.53 -6.41 -31.51
N SER A 188 2.77 -5.15 -31.90
CA SER A 188 4.08 -4.48 -31.75
C SER A 188 4.40 -4.01 -30.31
N ARG A 189 3.51 -4.21 -29.34
CA ARG A 189 3.76 -3.87 -27.92
C ARG A 189 3.94 -5.08 -27.00
N ALA A 190 3.79 -6.30 -27.50
CA ALA A 190 4.19 -7.52 -26.80
C ALA A 190 5.68 -7.81 -27.08
N GLY A 191 6.56 -6.96 -26.54
CA GLY A 191 8.01 -7.17 -26.58
C GLY A 191 8.48 -7.91 -25.33
N GLY A 192 8.49 -9.24 -25.37
CA GLY A 192 9.49 -10.02 -24.64
C GLY A 192 10.86 -9.88 -25.33
N PRO A 193 11.99 -10.18 -24.66
CA PRO A 193 13.30 -10.02 -25.26
C PRO A 193 13.48 -11.14 -26.29
N ASP A 194 13.33 -10.78 -27.56
CA ASP A 194 14.11 -11.24 -28.71
C ASP A 194 13.29 -10.99 -29.97
N GLY A 195 13.39 -9.78 -30.49
CA GLY A 195 12.93 -9.48 -31.83
C GLY A 195 14.08 -9.64 -32.80
N GLN A 196 13.96 -10.54 -33.78
CA GLN A 196 14.14 -10.18 -35.19
C GLN A 196 13.61 -11.27 -36.14
N ARG A 197 12.86 -10.81 -37.14
CA ARG A 197 12.45 -11.53 -38.35
C ARG A 197 13.55 -11.39 -39.40
N GLU A 198 13.79 -12.42 -40.19
CA GLU A 198 14.13 -12.41 -41.64
C GLU A 198 14.36 -13.89 -42.07
N SER A 199 13.43 -14.51 -42.82
CA SER A 199 13.43 -14.73 -44.28
C SER A 199 14.55 -15.64 -44.83
N GLY A 200 14.19 -16.81 -45.38
CA GLY A 200 14.94 -17.47 -46.47
C GLY A 200 15.30 -18.97 -46.31
N ASP A 201 14.57 -19.80 -47.06
CA ASP A 201 15.06 -20.86 -47.98
C ASP A 201 15.76 -22.16 -47.53
N CYS A 202 15.57 -23.19 -48.36
CA CYS A 202 15.67 -24.64 -48.15
C CYS A 202 17.10 -25.27 -48.12
N THR A 203 17.23 -26.47 -47.51
CA THR A 203 17.81 -27.73 -48.11
C THR A 203 18.09 -28.82 -47.05
N ALA A 204 18.08 -30.11 -47.44
CA ALA A 204 17.91 -31.30 -46.59
C ALA A 204 19.06 -32.35 -46.65
N LYS A 205 19.01 -33.33 -45.70
CA LYS A 205 19.60 -34.72 -45.65
C LYS A 205 20.87 -34.96 -44.77
N PRO A 206 21.21 -36.21 -44.33
CA PRO A 206 20.41 -37.26 -43.66
C PRO A 206 21.14 -37.95 -42.44
N VAL A 207 20.60 -39.11 -42.03
CA VAL A 207 20.54 -39.85 -40.73
C VAL A 207 21.70 -40.84 -40.46
N GLU A 208 21.94 -41.22 -39.19
CA GLU A 208 22.34 -42.58 -38.79
C GLU A 208 21.83 -42.94 -37.36
N THR A 209 21.55 -44.23 -37.12
CA THR A 209 20.74 -44.90 -36.07
C THR A 209 21.52 -45.44 -34.86
N LEU A 210 20.85 -45.68 -33.70
CA LEU A 210 20.86 -46.94 -32.88
C LEU A 210 20.10 -46.79 -31.52
N GLU A 211 19.44 -47.88 -31.08
CA GLU A 211 18.56 -48.03 -29.89
C GLU A 211 19.30 -48.45 -28.57
N PRO A 212 18.65 -49.08 -27.54
CA PRO A 212 18.07 -48.45 -26.33
C PRO A 212 18.71 -48.96 -25.02
N ASN A 213 18.40 -48.37 -23.85
CA ASN A 213 18.51 -49.09 -22.57
C ASN A 213 17.72 -48.48 -21.39
N VAL A 214 17.26 -49.39 -20.54
CA VAL A 214 16.35 -49.24 -19.41
C VAL A 214 17.11 -49.03 -18.08
N SER A 215 16.42 -48.40 -17.12
CA SER A 215 16.57 -48.50 -15.64
C SER A 215 17.24 -47.37 -14.84
N THR A 216 16.52 -47.05 -13.75
CA THR A 216 16.91 -46.50 -12.44
C THR A 216 17.57 -45.12 -12.35
N SER A 217 16.94 -44.21 -11.59
CA SER A 217 17.42 -43.76 -10.26
C SER A 217 16.81 -42.41 -9.87
N THR A 218 15.81 -42.49 -9.00
CA THR A 218 15.28 -41.42 -8.15
C THR A 218 16.36 -40.94 -7.18
N GLU A 219 17.25 -40.02 -7.59
CA GLU A 219 18.14 -39.34 -6.63
C GLU A 219 18.79 -38.02 -7.12
N LYS A 220 18.29 -37.39 -8.20
CA LYS A 220 18.88 -36.14 -8.76
C LYS A 220 17.98 -34.91 -8.78
N PHE A 221 16.92 -34.87 -7.95
CA PHE A 221 15.97 -33.74 -7.93
C PHE A 221 16.12 -32.78 -6.74
N LYS A 222 17.09 -32.98 -5.83
CA LYS A 222 17.30 -32.09 -4.67
C LYS A 222 18.42 -31.05 -4.84
N ASP A 223 19.37 -31.24 -5.75
CA ASP A 223 20.58 -30.38 -5.78
C ASP A 223 20.51 -29.19 -6.75
N ASN A 224 19.45 -29.06 -7.55
CA ASN A 224 19.28 -27.92 -8.47
C ASN A 224 18.47 -26.75 -7.91
N PHE A 225 18.01 -26.79 -6.66
CA PHE A 225 17.15 -25.73 -6.10
C PHE A 225 17.86 -24.64 -5.29
N ILE A 226 19.20 -24.66 -5.18
CA ILE A 226 19.95 -23.66 -4.38
C ILE A 226 20.79 -22.69 -5.22
N ALA A 227 20.94 -22.88 -6.54
CA ALA A 227 21.84 -22.03 -7.36
C ALA A 227 21.16 -20.97 -8.27
N ALA A 228 19.82 -20.89 -8.33
CA ALA A 228 19.11 -19.99 -9.26
C ALA A 228 18.48 -18.73 -8.61
N ALA A 229 19.01 -18.30 -7.46
CA ALA A 229 18.69 -17.02 -6.83
C ALA A 229 19.97 -16.18 -6.65
N GLY A 230 20.64 -15.87 -7.76
CA GLY A 230 21.86 -15.06 -7.75
C GLY A 230 22.11 -14.37 -9.09
N ASN A 231 22.01 -13.03 -9.07
CA ASN A 231 22.49 -12.06 -10.06
C ASN A 231 21.76 -11.92 -11.42
N ALA A 232 21.12 -10.76 -11.56
CA ALA A 232 21.02 -10.05 -12.83
C ALA A 232 22.27 -9.16 -13.04
N GLY A 233 22.93 -9.23 -14.21
CA GLY A 233 23.85 -8.16 -14.67
C GLY A 233 24.95 -8.50 -15.70
N ARG A 234 24.62 -8.37 -17.00
CA ARG A 234 25.39 -7.85 -18.17
C ARG A 234 26.78 -8.41 -18.61
N SER A 235 26.75 -8.87 -19.88
CA SER A 235 27.53 -8.51 -21.10
C SER A 235 28.86 -9.20 -21.51
N GLY A 236 28.84 -9.77 -22.74
CA GLY A 236 29.95 -9.98 -23.72
C GLY A 236 30.87 -11.17 -23.43
N THR A 237 31.30 -12.06 -24.34
CA THR A 237 31.43 -12.09 -25.83
C THR A 237 31.73 -13.54 -26.30
N GLU A 238 31.23 -13.89 -27.49
CA GLU A 238 31.77 -14.77 -28.56
C GLU A 238 32.10 -16.29 -28.40
N ASN A 239 31.55 -17.03 -29.39
CA ASN A 239 32.11 -18.11 -30.21
C ASN A 239 32.05 -19.61 -29.78
N SER A 240 31.06 -20.29 -30.40
CA SER A 240 31.24 -21.29 -31.48
C SER A 240 30.93 -22.78 -31.22
N LYS A 241 30.24 -23.36 -32.24
CA LYS A 241 30.14 -24.78 -32.68
C LYS A 241 29.07 -25.65 -31.99
N ALA A 242 27.99 -25.98 -32.72
CA ALA A 242 27.76 -27.23 -33.51
C ALA A 242 27.23 -28.35 -32.59
N SER A 243 26.23 -29.20 -32.87
CA SER A 243 25.48 -29.65 -34.05
C SER A 243 24.35 -30.54 -33.46
N ASP A 244 23.06 -30.26 -33.67
CA ASP A 244 22.18 -30.82 -34.71
C ASP A 244 22.00 -32.36 -34.68
N LYS A 245 20.77 -32.83 -34.39
CA LYS A 245 19.96 -33.72 -35.25
C LYS A 245 18.66 -34.16 -34.54
N SER A 246 17.55 -33.79 -35.16
CA SER A 246 16.22 -34.38 -35.00
C SER A 246 16.07 -35.63 -35.89
N LEU A 247 15.07 -36.48 -35.63
CA LEU A 247 14.21 -37.04 -36.68
C LEU A 247 12.98 -37.76 -36.14
N VAL A 248 11.82 -37.29 -36.61
CA VAL A 248 10.52 -37.96 -36.58
C VAL A 248 10.35 -38.75 -37.89
N LYS A 249 9.68 -39.92 -37.85
CA LYS A 249 9.00 -40.51 -39.02
C LYS A 249 7.63 -41.07 -38.66
N ASN A 250 6.62 -40.39 -39.23
CA ASN A 250 5.38 -40.86 -39.87
C ASN A 250 4.57 -42.05 -39.32
N ARG A 251 3.34 -41.69 -38.88
CA ARG A 251 2.01 -42.13 -39.35
C ARG A 251 1.80 -43.59 -39.77
N GLU A 252 0.94 -44.26 -39.00
CA GLU A 252 -0.09 -45.17 -39.50
C GLU A 252 -1.44 -44.87 -38.80
N LYS A 253 -2.55 -45.15 -39.50
CA LYS A 253 -3.95 -44.86 -39.13
C LYS A 253 -4.57 -46.02 -38.34
N CYS A 254 -5.38 -45.65 -37.33
CA CYS A 254 -6.64 -46.23 -36.80
C CYS A 254 -6.75 -47.76 -36.57
N PRO A 255 -7.33 -48.22 -35.43
CA PRO A 255 -8.78 -48.16 -35.29
C PRO A 255 -9.35 -47.86 -33.90
N ASP A 256 -10.61 -47.44 -33.98
CA ASP A 256 -11.67 -47.30 -33.00
C ASP A 256 -11.73 -48.42 -31.96
N SER A 257 -11.78 -48.07 -30.67
CA SER A 257 -12.29 -48.92 -29.59
C SER A 257 -12.68 -48.05 -28.40
N GLY A 258 -13.97 -48.07 -28.08
CA GLY A 258 -14.56 -47.28 -27.02
C GLY A 258 -14.18 -47.76 -25.62
N VAL A 259 -14.12 -46.81 -24.69
CA VAL A 259 -14.23 -47.02 -23.24
C VAL A 259 -14.78 -45.69 -22.63
N PRO A 260 -15.33 -45.70 -21.41
CA PRO A 260 -16.72 -45.43 -21.11
C PRO A 260 -16.95 -43.98 -20.63
N GLN A 261 -18.22 -43.55 -20.75
CA GLN A 261 -18.74 -42.38 -20.06
C GLN A 261 -18.59 -42.58 -18.55
N ASP A 262 -17.85 -41.69 -17.89
CA ASP A 262 -18.00 -41.50 -16.45
C ASP A 262 -17.93 -40.02 -16.07
N SER A 263 -18.88 -39.66 -15.21
CA SER A 263 -19.08 -38.41 -14.47
C SER A 263 -18.83 -37.07 -15.16
N ARG A 264 -19.92 -36.45 -15.62
CA ARG A 264 -20.06 -34.98 -15.62
C ARG A 264 -19.71 -34.43 -14.24
N LEU A 265 -18.61 -33.69 -14.12
CA LEU A 265 -18.48 -32.68 -13.09
C LEU A 265 -19.18 -31.43 -13.61
N ASP A 266 -20.48 -31.35 -13.31
CA ASP A 266 -21.25 -30.12 -13.44
C ASP A 266 -20.62 -29.09 -12.49
N ALA A 267 -19.77 -28.22 -13.03
CA ALA A 267 -19.37 -26.98 -12.39
C ALA A 267 -20.42 -25.89 -12.67
N SER A 268 -21.69 -26.18 -12.41
CA SER A 268 -22.68 -25.13 -12.17
C SER A 268 -22.47 -24.67 -10.73
N CYS A 269 -21.67 -23.61 -10.55
CA CYS A 269 -21.66 -22.86 -9.31
C CYS A 269 -23.00 -22.12 -9.21
N GLU A 270 -24.05 -22.84 -8.80
CA GLU A 270 -25.24 -22.22 -8.25
C GLU A 270 -24.79 -21.46 -7.01
N VAL A 271 -24.68 -20.14 -7.12
CA VAL A 271 -24.57 -19.25 -5.97
C VAL A 271 -25.91 -19.29 -5.26
N THR A 272 -26.15 -20.35 -4.50
CA THR A 272 -27.23 -20.38 -3.52
C THR A 272 -26.96 -19.23 -2.54
N GLU A 273 -27.85 -18.24 -2.54
CA GLU A 273 -27.79 -17.08 -1.66
C GLU A 273 -28.02 -17.49 -0.20
N CYS A 274 -26.99 -18.05 0.42
CA CYS A 274 -27.01 -18.42 1.83
C CYS A 274 -26.57 -17.21 2.66
N ILE A 275 -27.50 -16.60 3.39
CA ILE A 275 -27.15 -15.73 4.53
C ILE A 275 -26.39 -16.61 5.53
N ALA A 276 -25.24 -16.15 6.03
CA ALA A 276 -24.46 -16.92 7.00
C ALA A 276 -25.32 -17.33 8.22
N ASP A 277 -25.23 -18.61 8.61
CA ASP A 277 -26.04 -19.22 9.68
C ASP A 277 -25.87 -18.58 11.07
N THR A 278 -24.81 -17.79 11.28
CA THR A 278 -24.57 -17.05 12.51
C THR A 278 -24.36 -15.57 12.23
N LEU A 279 -25.30 -14.75 12.70
CA LEU A 279 -25.22 -13.30 12.63
C LEU A 279 -24.37 -12.76 13.79
N VAL A 280 -23.38 -11.93 13.46
CA VAL A 280 -22.61 -11.16 14.45
C VAL A 280 -23.22 -9.76 14.52
N ASP A 281 -23.88 -9.48 15.64
CA ASP A 281 -24.64 -8.24 15.86
C ASP A 281 -23.87 -7.18 16.66
N SER A 282 -22.93 -7.63 17.50
CA SER A 282 -22.26 -6.83 18.52
C SER A 282 -20.86 -7.34 18.80
N LEU A 283 -19.97 -6.42 19.16
CA LEU A 283 -18.57 -6.70 19.48
C LEU A 283 -18.19 -5.98 20.76
N ILE A 284 -17.53 -6.70 21.68
CA ILE A 284 -17.02 -6.15 22.93
C ILE A 284 -15.52 -6.39 22.99
N LEU A 285 -14.76 -5.30 22.99
CA LEU A 285 -13.31 -5.30 23.05
C LEU A 285 -12.82 -5.37 24.50
N SER A 286 -11.71 -6.07 24.71
CA SER A 286 -11.04 -6.13 26.02
C SER A 286 -9.94 -5.07 26.14
N VAL A 287 -9.60 -4.70 27.39
CA VAL A 287 -8.49 -3.76 27.64
C VAL A 287 -7.16 -4.35 27.22
N THR A 288 -6.98 -5.67 27.42
CA THR A 288 -5.77 -6.41 27.05
C THR A 288 -5.54 -6.38 25.55
N GLU A 289 -6.57 -6.65 24.75
CA GLU A 289 -6.51 -6.60 23.28
C GLU A 289 -6.09 -5.21 22.78
N VAL A 290 -6.74 -4.16 23.29
CA VAL A 290 -6.40 -2.78 22.92
C VAL A 290 -4.94 -2.47 23.29
N GLN A 291 -4.50 -2.90 24.48
CA GLN A 291 -3.13 -2.69 24.94
C GLN A 291 -2.09 -3.42 24.08
N GLU A 292 -2.37 -4.65 23.65
CA GLU A 292 -1.49 -5.42 22.78
C GLU A 292 -1.31 -4.75 21.42
N ILE A 293 -2.41 -4.30 20.81
CA ILE A 293 -2.35 -3.58 19.54
C ILE A 293 -1.55 -2.29 19.69
N LEU A 294 -1.75 -1.51 20.75
CA LEU A 294 -0.97 -0.30 21.03
C LEU A 294 0.54 -0.58 21.14
N LYS A 295 0.93 -1.70 21.75
CA LYS A 295 2.34 -2.11 21.87
C LYS A 295 2.97 -2.51 20.54
N THR A 296 2.17 -2.94 19.56
CA THR A 296 2.67 -3.32 18.22
C THR A 296 2.78 -2.15 17.25
N LEU A 297 2.37 -0.94 17.63
CA LEU A 297 2.42 0.23 16.76
C LEU A 297 3.85 0.51 16.25
N ASP A 298 3.93 0.88 14.98
CA ASP A 298 5.15 1.38 14.35
C ASP A 298 5.30 2.87 14.64
N ILE A 299 6.34 3.20 15.42
CA ILE A 299 6.62 4.56 15.90
C ILE A 299 7.10 5.50 14.79
N SER A 300 7.49 4.96 13.63
CA SER A 300 7.98 5.75 12.49
C SER A 300 6.86 6.30 11.61
N LYS A 301 5.62 5.85 11.80
CA LYS A 301 4.47 6.27 11.00
C LYS A 301 4.05 7.71 11.29
N ALA A 302 3.63 8.40 10.24
CA ALA A 302 3.10 9.75 10.33
C ALA A 302 1.79 9.81 11.14
N THR A 303 1.56 10.96 11.77
CA THR A 303 0.34 11.29 12.50
C THR A 303 -0.83 11.57 11.56
N GLY A 304 -2.04 11.29 12.04
CA GLY A 304 -3.27 11.71 11.37
C GLY A 304 -3.63 13.17 11.66
N PRO A 305 -4.86 13.60 11.34
CA PRO A 305 -5.36 14.95 11.58
C PRO A 305 -5.44 15.34 13.07
N ASP A 306 -5.48 14.35 13.97
CA ASP A 306 -5.51 14.54 15.42
C ASP A 306 -4.17 15.04 16.00
N GLY A 307 -3.07 14.84 15.28
CA GLY A 307 -1.72 15.22 15.68
C GLY A 307 -1.09 14.29 16.73
N ILE A 308 -1.72 13.14 17.03
CA ILE A 308 -1.27 12.24 18.10
C ILE A 308 -0.23 11.24 17.57
N PRO A 309 1.04 11.26 18.03
CA PRO A 309 2.08 10.35 17.56
C PRO A 309 1.88 8.90 18.01
N ALA A 310 2.16 7.95 17.12
CA ALA A 310 2.15 6.52 17.44
C ALA A 310 3.13 6.18 18.57
N LYS A 311 4.26 6.89 18.67
CA LYS A 311 5.24 6.75 19.75
C LYS A 311 4.62 6.98 21.13
N LEU A 312 3.85 8.06 21.29
CA LEU A 312 3.17 8.37 22.55
C LEU A 312 2.21 7.25 22.94
N LEU A 313 1.38 6.82 21.99
CA LEU A 313 0.38 5.78 22.21
C LEU A 313 1.02 4.44 22.63
N LYS A 314 2.16 4.10 22.03
CA LYS A 314 2.92 2.89 22.36
C LYS A 314 3.56 2.95 23.74
N GLU A 315 4.23 4.07 24.07
CA GLU A 315 4.92 4.24 25.35
C GLU A 315 3.94 4.36 26.53
N THR A 316 2.73 4.88 26.29
CA THR A 316 1.70 5.07 27.32
C THR A 316 0.60 4.00 27.29
N ALA A 317 0.79 2.92 26.52
CA ALA A 317 -0.24 1.91 26.22
C ALA A 317 -0.97 1.38 27.46
N SER A 318 -0.23 1.06 28.54
CA SER A 318 -0.82 0.52 29.79
C SER A 318 -1.74 1.51 30.51
N VAL A 319 -1.53 2.81 30.31
CA VAL A 319 -2.30 3.87 30.98
C VAL A 319 -3.52 4.27 30.16
N ILE A 320 -3.39 4.32 28.83
CA ILE A 320 -4.45 4.80 27.93
C ILE A 320 -5.41 3.70 27.46
N ALA A 321 -4.97 2.42 27.44
CA ALA A 321 -5.78 1.31 26.95
C ALA A 321 -7.15 1.17 27.64
N PRO A 322 -7.28 1.31 28.98
CA PRO A 322 -8.59 1.24 29.63
C PRO A 322 -9.57 2.32 29.13
N SER A 323 -9.06 3.52 28.86
CA SER A 323 -9.84 4.66 28.39
C SER A 323 -10.28 4.49 26.95
N LEU A 324 -9.34 4.08 26.09
CA LEU A 324 -9.61 3.78 24.68
C LEU A 324 -10.59 2.61 24.54
N CYS A 325 -10.42 1.53 25.32
CA CYS A 325 -11.34 0.40 25.34
C CYS A 325 -12.78 0.85 25.68
N LYS A 326 -12.97 1.74 26.66
CA LYS A 326 -14.29 2.30 26.98
C LYS A 326 -14.87 3.13 25.84
N LEU A 327 -14.04 3.95 25.18
CA LEU A 327 -14.44 4.75 24.02
C LEU A 327 -14.82 3.86 22.84
N PHE A 328 -13.99 2.87 22.50
CA PHE A 328 -14.23 1.92 21.42
C PHE A 328 -15.51 1.12 21.64
N ASN A 329 -15.69 0.55 22.83
CA ASN A 329 -16.91 -0.19 23.16
C ASN A 329 -18.15 0.71 23.16
N LYS A 330 -18.02 2.00 23.47
CA LYS A 330 -19.14 2.94 23.32
C LYS A 330 -19.47 3.17 21.85
N SER A 331 -18.48 3.42 21.01
CA SER A 331 -18.62 3.57 19.56
C SER A 331 -19.27 2.34 18.91
N LEU A 332 -18.81 1.13 19.27
CA LEU A 332 -19.37 -0.14 18.78
C LEU A 332 -20.81 -0.34 19.27
N ARG A 333 -21.12 -0.06 20.54
CA ARG A 333 -22.49 -0.18 21.07
C ARG A 333 -23.49 0.79 20.45
N THR A 334 -23.06 2.01 20.11
CA THR A 334 -23.95 2.97 19.43
C THR A 334 -23.99 2.78 17.91
N GLY A 335 -23.08 1.96 17.37
CA GLY A 335 -22.89 1.78 15.93
C GLY A 335 -22.40 3.04 15.23
N GLU A 336 -21.65 3.90 15.93
CA GLU A 336 -21.27 5.23 15.44
C GLU A 336 -19.77 5.48 15.62
N MET A 337 -19.12 5.85 14.52
CA MET A 337 -17.71 6.26 14.50
C MET A 337 -17.61 7.76 14.80
N PRO A 338 -16.73 8.18 15.73
CA PRO A 338 -16.50 9.59 16.00
C PRO A 338 -16.14 10.40 14.75
N ARG A 339 -16.69 11.61 14.64
CA ARG A 339 -16.54 12.50 13.47
C ARG A 339 -15.09 12.87 13.19
N ASP A 340 -14.30 13.07 14.23
CA ASP A 340 -12.87 13.41 14.10
C ASP A 340 -12.05 12.27 13.48
N TRP A 341 -12.47 11.01 13.66
CA TRP A 341 -11.82 9.86 13.02
C TRP A 341 -12.25 9.65 11.57
N LYS A 342 -13.31 10.33 11.13
CA LYS A 342 -13.77 10.33 9.72
C LYS A 342 -13.00 11.33 8.84
N LEU A 343 -12.15 12.17 9.43
CA LEU A 343 -11.27 13.09 8.71
C LEU A 343 -9.93 12.43 8.33
N ALA A 344 -9.44 12.69 7.13
CA ALA A 344 -8.14 12.22 6.64
C ALA A 344 -7.29 13.35 6.08
N ASN A 345 -5.97 13.31 6.33
CA ASN A 345 -5.02 14.16 5.62
C ASN A 345 -4.50 13.40 4.38
N MET A 346 -4.76 13.93 3.19
CA MET A 346 -4.31 13.42 1.91
C MET A 346 -2.86 13.80 1.65
N VAL A 347 -2.04 12.80 1.37
CA VAL A 347 -0.63 12.98 1.01
C VAL A 347 -0.34 12.34 -0.34
N PRO A 348 0.13 13.11 -1.33
CA PRO A 348 0.47 12.59 -2.65
C PRO A 348 1.76 11.78 -2.60
N ILE A 349 1.69 10.49 -2.97
CA ILE A 349 2.87 9.63 -3.14
C ILE A 349 3.10 9.35 -4.61
N TYR A 350 4.25 9.79 -5.11
CA TYR A 350 4.65 9.55 -6.49
C TYR A 350 4.79 8.05 -6.81
N LYS A 351 4.11 7.60 -7.87
CA LYS A 351 4.09 6.20 -8.33
C LYS A 351 5.20 5.94 -9.37
N LYS A 352 5.12 6.55 -10.55
CA LYS A 352 6.05 6.40 -11.70
C LYS A 352 5.82 7.49 -12.76
N ASN A 353 6.67 7.59 -13.79
CA ASN A 353 6.57 8.53 -14.93
C ASN A 353 6.83 10.02 -14.61
N GLU A 354 6.29 10.94 -15.39
CA GLU A 354 6.56 12.37 -15.24
C GLU A 354 5.90 12.93 -13.97
N ARG A 355 6.66 13.72 -13.20
CA ARG A 355 6.22 14.31 -11.92
C ARG A 355 5.25 15.49 -12.07
N GLU A 356 5.04 15.94 -13.29
CA GLU A 356 4.20 17.10 -13.62
C GLU A 356 2.73 16.70 -13.75
N HIS A 357 2.43 15.40 -13.92
CA HIS A 357 1.08 14.88 -14.06
C HIS A 357 0.54 14.31 -12.74
N VAL A 358 -0.63 14.78 -12.31
CA VAL A 358 -1.27 14.39 -11.04
C VAL A 358 -1.64 12.90 -11.01
N GLU A 359 -2.00 12.33 -12.16
CA GLU A 359 -2.34 10.89 -12.33
C GLU A 359 -1.20 9.94 -11.94
N ASN A 360 0.04 10.44 -11.96
CA ASN A 360 1.23 9.69 -11.57
C ASN A 360 1.45 9.67 -10.06
N TYR A 361 0.56 10.28 -9.27
CA TYR A 361 0.57 10.27 -7.81
C TYR A 361 -0.58 9.44 -7.26
N ARG A 362 -0.32 8.75 -6.15
CA ARG A 362 -1.33 8.06 -5.35
C ARG A 362 -1.77 8.95 -4.19
N PRO A 363 -3.07 9.19 -4.02
CA PRO A 363 -3.57 9.87 -2.84
C PRO A 363 -3.58 8.92 -1.64
N ILE A 364 -2.64 9.08 -0.69
CA ILE A 364 -2.65 8.30 0.55
C ILE A 364 -3.36 9.06 1.66
N SER A 365 -4.34 8.42 2.28
CA SER A 365 -5.08 8.96 3.43
C SER A 365 -4.32 8.67 4.73
N LEU A 366 -3.80 9.71 5.37
CA LEU A 366 -3.33 9.64 6.75
C LEU A 366 -4.52 9.77 7.70
N LEU A 367 -4.89 8.64 8.31
CA LEU A 367 -5.93 8.54 9.33
C LEU A 367 -5.37 8.68 10.74
N SER A 368 -6.24 9.02 11.70
CA SER A 368 -5.93 8.93 13.14
C SER A 368 -5.33 7.56 13.47
N VAL A 369 -4.23 7.57 14.23
CA VAL A 369 -3.61 6.33 14.70
C VAL A 369 -4.57 5.56 15.61
N ILE A 370 -5.35 6.29 16.42
CA ILE A 370 -6.33 5.70 17.34
C ILE A 370 -7.47 5.04 16.56
N SER A 371 -7.97 5.67 15.49
CA SER A 371 -8.94 5.05 14.58
C SER A 371 -8.43 3.71 14.04
N LYS A 372 -7.16 3.67 13.59
CA LYS A 372 -6.56 2.44 13.07
C LYS A 372 -6.39 1.35 14.13
N VAL A 373 -6.21 1.71 15.41
CA VAL A 373 -6.22 0.74 16.51
C VAL A 373 -7.60 0.11 16.63
N LEU A 374 -8.69 0.90 16.60
CA LEU A 374 -10.05 0.39 16.61
C LEU A 374 -10.32 -0.52 15.40
N GLU A 375 -9.95 -0.08 14.21
CA GLU A 375 -10.10 -0.89 12.98
C GLU A 375 -9.35 -2.23 13.08
N ARG A 376 -8.15 -2.24 13.69
CA ARG A 376 -7.39 -3.46 13.92
C ARG A 376 -8.07 -4.39 14.93
N CYS A 377 -8.60 -3.85 16.03
CA CYS A 377 -9.39 -4.63 16.99
C CYS A 377 -10.58 -5.29 16.29
N ILE A 378 -11.36 -4.51 15.54
CA ILE A 378 -12.52 -5.01 14.81
C ILE A 378 -12.10 -6.12 13.84
N LEU A 379 -11.09 -5.86 13.00
CA LEU A 379 -10.61 -6.83 12.01
C LEU A 379 -10.16 -8.15 12.67
N ASN A 380 -9.44 -8.08 13.79
CA ASN A 380 -8.98 -9.28 14.49
C ASN A 380 -10.13 -10.19 14.96
N ASN A 381 -11.28 -9.60 15.29
CA ASN A 381 -12.46 -10.33 15.76
C ASN A 381 -13.36 -10.84 14.61
N ILE A 382 -13.34 -10.18 13.45
CA ILE A 382 -14.26 -10.51 12.34
C ILE A 382 -13.60 -11.18 11.14
N LYS A 383 -12.25 -11.19 11.07
CA LYS A 383 -11.50 -11.70 9.91
C LYS A 383 -11.88 -13.13 9.51
N ASP A 384 -12.12 -14.01 10.48
CA ASP A 384 -12.35 -15.43 10.20
C ASP A 384 -13.72 -15.63 9.53
N GLN A 385 -14.71 -14.81 9.88
CA GLN A 385 -16.01 -14.80 9.22
C GLN A 385 -15.93 -14.11 7.85
N LEU A 386 -15.22 -12.98 7.74
CA LEU A 386 -15.01 -12.31 6.45
C LEU A 386 -14.33 -13.23 5.44
N TYR A 387 -13.26 -13.92 5.86
CA TYR A 387 -12.45 -14.74 4.95
C TYR A 387 -13.19 -15.98 4.43
N LYS A 388 -14.26 -16.44 5.10
CA LYS A 388 -15.14 -17.49 4.56
C LYS A 388 -15.90 -17.05 3.31
N SER A 389 -16.16 -15.76 3.17
CA SER A 389 -16.85 -15.19 2.00
C SER A 389 -15.92 -14.88 0.82
N ILE A 390 -14.60 -15.02 1.02
CA ILE A 390 -13.59 -14.66 0.01
C ILE A 390 -13.20 -15.93 -0.79
N PRO A 391 -13.20 -15.88 -2.13
CA PRO A 391 -12.83 -17.03 -2.95
C PRO A 391 -11.45 -17.60 -2.64
N ALA A 392 -11.33 -18.93 -2.73
CA ALA A 392 -10.08 -19.63 -2.49
C ALA A 392 -8.97 -19.25 -3.50
N CYS A 393 -9.30 -18.72 -4.68
CA CYS A 393 -8.33 -18.23 -5.66
C CYS A 393 -7.84 -16.80 -5.39
N GLN A 394 -8.33 -16.13 -4.34
CA GLN A 394 -7.84 -14.80 -3.95
C GLN A 394 -6.50 -14.93 -3.21
N HIS A 395 -5.49 -14.15 -3.60
CA HIS A 395 -4.17 -14.12 -2.94
C HIS A 395 -3.79 -12.75 -2.37
N GLY A 396 -4.28 -11.68 -3.00
CA GLY A 396 -4.01 -10.33 -2.53
C GLY A 396 -4.64 -10.10 -1.16
N TYR A 397 -3.86 -9.49 -0.25
CA TYR A 397 -4.29 -9.05 1.09
C TYR A 397 -4.71 -10.15 2.08
N LEU A 398 -4.50 -11.42 1.76
CA LEU A 398 -4.77 -12.55 2.67
C LEU A 398 -3.49 -13.04 3.37
N THR A 399 -3.62 -13.38 4.65
CA THR A 399 -2.54 -13.98 5.44
C THR A 399 -2.16 -15.34 4.88
N GLY A 400 -0.86 -15.61 4.74
CA GLY A 400 -0.36 -16.90 4.23
C GLY A 400 -0.34 -17.02 2.71
N LYS A 401 -0.84 -16.02 1.98
CA LYS A 401 -0.80 -15.97 0.51
C LYS A 401 0.10 -14.85 0.00
N SER A 402 0.65 -15.03 -1.20
CA SER A 402 1.54 -14.07 -1.84
C SER A 402 1.40 -14.10 -3.36
N CYS A 403 2.06 -13.15 -4.04
CA CYS A 403 2.18 -13.18 -5.50
C CYS A 403 2.89 -14.45 -5.99
N VAL A 404 3.81 -15.01 -5.20
CA VAL A 404 4.51 -16.25 -5.56
C VAL A 404 3.57 -17.44 -5.51
N THR A 405 2.73 -17.55 -4.46
CA THR A 405 1.76 -18.65 -4.39
C THR A 405 0.73 -18.55 -5.50
N ASN A 406 0.30 -17.33 -5.87
CA ASN A 406 -0.61 -17.14 -7.00
C ASN A 406 0.02 -17.56 -8.33
N LEU A 407 1.29 -17.18 -8.55
CA LEU A 407 2.02 -17.57 -9.76
C LEU A 407 2.20 -19.09 -9.84
N LEU A 408 2.53 -19.74 -8.72
CA LEU A 408 2.68 -21.19 -8.69
C LEU A 408 1.38 -21.91 -9.03
N GLU A 409 0.26 -21.53 -8.40
CA GLU A 409 -1.06 -22.13 -8.71
C GLU A 409 -1.47 -21.88 -10.17
N ALA A 410 -1.22 -20.67 -10.70
CA ALA A 410 -1.50 -20.35 -12.09
C ALA A 410 -0.64 -21.17 -13.07
N LEU A 411 0.66 -21.31 -12.79
CA LEU A 411 1.58 -22.08 -13.63
C LEU A 411 1.30 -23.58 -13.58
N ASP A 412 0.92 -24.12 -12.42
CA ASP A 412 0.53 -25.52 -12.26
C ASP A 412 -0.74 -25.81 -13.07
N HIS A 413 -1.74 -24.93 -12.99
CA HIS A 413 -2.95 -25.05 -13.79
C HIS A 413 -2.67 -24.98 -15.29
N VAL A 414 -1.90 -23.97 -15.74
CA VAL A 414 -1.48 -23.83 -17.15
C VAL A 414 -0.68 -25.06 -17.61
N GLY A 415 0.26 -25.53 -16.80
CA GLY A 415 1.06 -26.72 -17.09
C GLY A 415 0.19 -27.96 -17.28
N SER A 416 -0.79 -28.16 -16.39
CA SER A 416 -1.73 -29.28 -16.50
C SER A 416 -2.52 -29.22 -17.82
N LEU A 417 -3.02 -28.06 -18.24
CA LEU A 417 -3.77 -27.91 -19.49
C LEU A 417 -2.87 -28.18 -20.72
N LEU A 418 -1.61 -27.75 -20.68
CA LEU A 418 -0.63 -28.04 -21.72
C LEU A 418 -0.33 -29.54 -21.84
N ASP A 419 -0.19 -30.25 -20.72
CA ASP A 419 0.05 -31.70 -20.71
C ASP A 419 -1.11 -32.48 -21.33
N HIS A 420 -2.35 -31.96 -21.23
CA HIS A 420 -3.54 -32.52 -21.89
C HIS A 420 -3.70 -32.07 -23.35
N GLY A 421 -2.81 -31.21 -23.86
CA GLY A 421 -2.87 -30.70 -25.23
C GLY A 421 -4.01 -29.71 -25.47
N GLU A 422 -4.53 -29.08 -24.41
CA GLU A 422 -5.62 -28.11 -24.50
C GLU A 422 -5.11 -26.72 -24.93
N GLN A 423 -5.98 -25.94 -25.57
CA GLN A 423 -5.70 -24.53 -25.89
C GLN A 423 -5.87 -23.66 -24.64
N ILE A 424 -4.94 -22.73 -24.42
CA ILE A 424 -4.94 -21.84 -23.25
C ILE A 424 -4.93 -20.39 -23.70
N ASP A 425 -5.93 -19.63 -23.25
CA ASP A 425 -6.02 -18.19 -23.43
C ASP A 425 -6.02 -17.49 -22.06
N LEU A 426 -5.08 -16.56 -21.86
CA LEU A 426 -4.92 -15.82 -20.60
C LEU A 426 -5.38 -14.37 -20.74
N VAL A 427 -6.34 -13.97 -19.89
CA VAL A 427 -6.86 -12.60 -19.85
C VAL A 427 -6.43 -11.91 -18.56
N TYR A 428 -5.65 -10.84 -18.69
CA TYR A 428 -5.26 -10.00 -17.55
C TYR A 428 -6.19 -8.79 -17.44
N LEU A 429 -6.86 -8.66 -16.29
CA LEU A 429 -7.75 -7.55 -15.96
C LEU A 429 -7.10 -6.66 -14.90
N ASP A 430 -7.15 -5.34 -15.10
CA ASP A 430 -6.70 -4.35 -14.11
C ASP A 430 -7.84 -3.34 -13.85
N MET A 431 -8.13 -3.11 -12.57
CA MET A 431 -9.17 -2.18 -12.14
C MET A 431 -8.58 -0.79 -11.96
N SER A 432 -9.12 0.18 -12.70
CA SER A 432 -8.77 1.59 -12.50
C SER A 432 -9.30 2.07 -11.15
N LYS A 433 -8.44 2.71 -10.34
CA LYS A 433 -8.81 3.37 -9.06
C LYS A 433 -9.64 2.48 -8.12
N ALA A 434 -9.26 1.21 -8.03
CA ALA A 434 -10.05 0.16 -7.41
C ALA A 434 -10.52 0.47 -5.97
N PHE A 435 -9.68 1.09 -5.14
CA PHE A 435 -10.04 1.47 -3.76
C PHE A 435 -10.99 2.66 -3.69
N ASP A 436 -10.89 3.60 -4.63
CA ASP A 436 -11.67 4.85 -4.63
C ASP A 436 -13.08 4.62 -5.21
N MET A 437 -13.29 3.52 -5.94
CA MET A 437 -14.53 3.19 -6.66
C MET A 437 -15.48 2.24 -5.91
N VAL A 438 -15.14 1.81 -4.69
CA VAL A 438 -16.00 0.91 -3.93
C VAL A 438 -17.31 1.61 -3.54
N SER A 439 -18.45 1.10 -4.02
CA SER A 439 -19.78 1.59 -3.63
C SER A 439 -20.07 1.21 -2.18
N HIS A 440 -20.37 2.20 -1.34
CA HIS A 440 -20.67 1.98 0.08
C HIS A 440 -21.93 1.14 0.28
N ASN A 441 -22.99 1.38 -0.50
CA ASN A 441 -24.25 0.64 -0.38
C ASN A 441 -24.06 -0.85 -0.71
N ARG A 442 -23.36 -1.16 -1.81
CA ARG A 442 -23.05 -2.54 -2.21
C ARG A 442 -22.14 -3.23 -1.20
N LEU A 443 -21.15 -2.53 -0.66
CA LEU A 443 -20.28 -3.06 0.39
C LEU A 443 -21.07 -3.41 1.66
N ILE A 444 -21.97 -2.53 2.10
CA ILE A 444 -22.81 -2.80 3.28
C ILE A 444 -23.74 -4.01 3.05
N GLN A 445 -24.31 -4.15 1.85
CA GLN A 445 -25.10 -5.34 1.49
C GLN A 445 -24.26 -6.62 1.53
N LYS A 446 -23.03 -6.59 0.99
CA LYS A 446 -22.11 -7.74 1.06
C LYS A 446 -21.76 -8.10 2.50
N LEU A 447 -21.49 -7.11 3.36
CA LEU A 447 -21.23 -7.34 4.78
C LEU A 447 -22.43 -7.95 5.50
N TYR A 448 -23.66 -7.55 5.14
CA TYR A 448 -24.87 -8.18 5.66
C TYR A 448 -24.96 -9.66 5.24
N LYS A 449 -24.74 -9.96 3.95
CA LYS A 449 -24.72 -11.35 3.44
C LYS A 449 -23.62 -12.20 4.08
N ALA A 450 -22.46 -11.60 4.38
CA ALA A 450 -21.37 -12.25 5.11
C ALA A 450 -21.71 -12.53 6.60
N GLY A 451 -22.88 -12.12 7.08
CA GLY A 451 -23.40 -12.41 8.42
C GLY A 451 -23.17 -11.31 9.45
N PHE A 452 -22.89 -10.06 9.05
CA PHE A 452 -22.80 -8.94 9.98
C PHE A 452 -24.13 -8.20 10.08
N SER A 453 -24.59 -7.93 11.29
CA SER A 453 -25.88 -7.26 11.52
C SER A 453 -25.82 -6.27 12.70
N GLY A 454 -26.97 -5.75 13.12
CA GLY A 454 -27.11 -4.95 14.34
C GLY A 454 -26.22 -3.70 14.39
N ASN A 455 -25.65 -3.45 15.56
CA ASN A 455 -24.82 -2.27 15.81
C ASN A 455 -23.49 -2.34 15.07
N LEU A 456 -22.95 -3.54 14.82
CA LEU A 456 -21.72 -3.69 14.06
C LEU A 456 -21.90 -3.28 12.59
N LEU A 457 -22.99 -3.70 11.95
CA LEU A 457 -23.31 -3.26 10.58
C LEU A 457 -23.60 -1.75 10.53
N LYS A 458 -24.32 -1.22 11.53
CA LYS A 458 -24.50 0.23 11.69
C LYS A 458 -23.16 0.95 11.80
N TRP A 459 -22.21 0.38 12.55
CA TRP A 459 -20.86 0.92 12.67
C TRP A 459 -20.12 0.95 11.33
N PHE A 460 -20.19 -0.12 10.51
CA PHE A 460 -19.60 -0.11 9.17
C PHE A 460 -20.19 0.96 8.27
N ARG A 461 -21.52 1.15 8.31
CA ARG A 461 -22.19 2.24 7.59
C ARG A 461 -21.69 3.60 8.10
N SER A 462 -21.56 3.78 9.42
CA SER A 462 -21.00 5.00 10.00
C SER A 462 -19.52 5.20 9.65
N TYR A 463 -18.74 4.14 9.46
CA TYR A 463 -17.33 4.19 9.12
C TYR A 463 -17.10 4.72 7.70
N LEU A 464 -17.98 4.34 6.76
CA LEU A 464 -17.91 4.73 5.35
C LEU A 464 -18.55 6.10 5.06
N SER A 465 -19.62 6.44 5.78
CA SER A 465 -20.40 7.67 5.56
C SER A 465 -19.80 8.92 6.20
N GLU A 466 -20.09 10.08 5.61
CA GLU A 466 -19.69 11.42 6.09
C GLU A 466 -18.18 11.58 6.30
N ARG A 467 -17.40 10.83 5.51
CA ARG A 467 -15.95 10.97 5.52
C ARG A 467 -15.53 12.24 4.84
N ARG A 468 -14.49 12.86 5.37
CA ARG A 468 -13.91 14.10 4.85
C ARG A 468 -12.43 13.92 4.65
N GLN A 469 -11.89 14.63 3.69
CA GLN A 469 -10.47 14.65 3.39
C GLN A 469 -10.00 16.08 3.14
N ARG A 470 -8.72 16.32 3.43
CA ARG A 470 -8.06 17.60 3.16
C ARG A 470 -6.58 17.37 2.85
N VAL A 471 -5.95 18.26 2.11
CA VAL A 471 -4.52 18.23 1.81
C VAL A 471 -3.77 19.17 2.74
N THR A 472 -2.60 18.76 3.23
CA THR A 472 -1.72 19.62 4.02
C THR A 472 -0.39 19.81 3.31
N VAL A 473 -0.04 21.07 2.99
CA VAL A 473 1.21 21.45 2.33
C VAL A 473 1.90 22.51 3.17
N MET A 474 3.14 22.26 3.58
CA MET A 474 3.99 23.23 4.31
C MET A 474 3.35 23.78 5.61
N GLY A 475 2.41 23.05 6.20
CA GLY A 475 1.69 23.46 7.41
C GLY A 475 0.38 24.21 7.14
N ALA A 476 0.12 24.62 5.91
CA ALA A 476 -1.20 25.09 5.48
C ALA A 476 -2.09 23.90 5.10
N THR A 477 -3.39 24.03 5.36
CA THR A 477 -4.37 22.96 5.13
C THR A 477 -5.44 23.46 4.17
N SER A 478 -5.83 22.62 3.21
CA SER A 478 -6.92 22.90 2.27
C SER A 478 -8.28 22.90 3.00
N ASP A 479 -9.30 23.35 2.28
CA ASP A 479 -10.68 23.11 2.67
C ASP A 479 -10.97 21.60 2.69
N GLU A 480 -11.93 21.21 3.52
CA GLU A 480 -12.35 19.82 3.67
C GLU A 480 -13.38 19.47 2.58
N LEU A 481 -13.14 18.36 1.87
CA LEU A 481 -14.08 17.85 0.87
C LEU A 481 -14.64 16.49 1.32
N PRO A 482 -15.92 16.21 1.02
CA PRO A 482 -16.54 14.94 1.31
C PRO A 482 -15.93 13.81 0.44
N VAL A 483 -15.92 12.59 0.99
CA VAL A 483 -15.62 11.36 0.26
C VAL A 483 -16.93 10.63 0.02
N THR A 484 -17.34 10.54 -1.24
CA THR A 484 -18.65 9.98 -1.64
C THR A 484 -18.58 8.50 -2.03
N SER A 485 -17.39 7.98 -2.35
CA SER A 485 -17.17 6.57 -2.69
C SER A 485 -15.80 6.09 -2.21
N GLY A 486 -15.63 4.77 -2.23
CA GLY A 486 -14.35 4.13 -1.95
C GLY A 486 -14.07 3.87 -0.48
N VAL A 487 -12.97 3.20 -0.23
CA VAL A 487 -12.44 2.91 1.11
C VAL A 487 -11.10 3.63 1.29
N PRO A 488 -10.78 4.16 2.49
CA PRO A 488 -9.60 5.01 2.64
C PRO A 488 -8.29 4.26 2.36
N GLN A 489 -7.46 4.78 1.43
CA GLN A 489 -6.17 4.20 1.09
C GLN A 489 -5.14 4.50 2.20
N GLY A 490 -5.07 3.62 3.19
CA GLY A 490 -4.29 3.80 4.43
C GLY A 490 -5.00 3.31 5.69
N SER A 491 -6.26 2.89 5.54
CA SER A 491 -7.04 2.19 6.56
C SER A 491 -6.59 0.74 6.76
N ILE A 492 -6.98 0.15 7.89
CA ILE A 492 -6.75 -1.26 8.19
C ILE A 492 -7.87 -2.12 7.59
N LEU A 493 -9.11 -1.63 7.60
CA LEU A 493 -10.26 -2.34 7.04
C LEU A 493 -10.37 -2.23 5.51
N GLY A 494 -9.85 -1.15 4.91
CA GLY A 494 -10.00 -0.89 3.47
C GLY A 494 -9.55 -2.03 2.55
N PRO A 495 -8.37 -2.65 2.74
CA PRO A 495 -7.96 -3.80 1.96
C PRO A 495 -8.95 -4.97 2.01
N VAL A 496 -9.55 -5.24 3.18
CA VAL A 496 -10.47 -6.37 3.36
C VAL A 496 -11.86 -6.04 2.84
N PHE A 497 -12.31 -4.79 2.95
CA PHE A 497 -13.56 -4.32 2.36
C PHE A 497 -13.53 -4.19 0.84
N PHE A 498 -12.33 -4.14 0.26
CA PHE A 498 -12.15 -4.16 -1.19
C PHE A 498 -12.30 -5.56 -1.78
N LEU A 499 -11.87 -6.60 -1.04
CA LEU A 499 -12.12 -8.00 -1.39
C LEU A 499 -13.63 -8.28 -1.31
#